data_AF-A0A9X9AAZ5-F1
#
_entry.id   AF-A0A9X9AAZ5-F1
#
_cell.length_a   1.000
_cell.length_b   1.000
_cell.length_c   1.000
_cell.angle_alpha   90.00
_cell.angle_beta   90.00
_cell.angle_gamma   90.00
#
_symmetry.space_group_name_H-M   'P 1'
#
loop_
_entity.id
_entity.type
_entity.pdbx_description
1 polymer ?
#
loop_
_entity_poly.entity_id
_entity_poly.type
_entity_poly.pdbx_seq_one_letter_code
_entity_poly.pdbx_strand_id
1 'polypeptide(L)'
;NNETPKLGEEVEYRISFKNTVENGKLAEVTIKDDLPNGLEYVKDSLRAEGTKPDPVELKVKDGKVIAKYPEITDTEERSIVFKAKVKEEFKVGEGIVNKVVVDDTKDPTTSEVTITPEYKDGKLKAEKFVNNKKPKLGEEVEYRIS
;
A
#
# COMPACT_ATOMS: atom_id res chain seq x y z
N ASN A 1 -8.40 -4.97 -1.46
CA ASN A 1 -7.30 -3.97 -1.55
C ASN A 1 -7.26 -3.40 -2.96
N ASN A 2 -6.74 -2.18 -3.12
CA ASN A 2 -6.56 -1.55 -4.43
C ASN A 2 -5.35 -2.19 -5.13
N GLU A 3 -5.58 -3.08 -6.09
CA GLU A 3 -4.52 -3.80 -6.81
C GLU A 3 -3.80 -2.94 -7.86
N THR A 4 -4.43 -1.84 -8.28
CA THR A 4 -3.92 -0.92 -9.30
C THR A 4 -3.92 0.53 -8.80
N PRO A 5 -3.15 0.87 -7.76
CA PRO A 5 -3.09 2.22 -7.21
C PRO A 5 -2.40 3.18 -8.19
N LYS A 6 -2.77 4.45 -8.18
CA LYS A 6 -2.03 5.47 -8.94
C LYS A 6 -0.75 5.84 -8.20
N LEU A 7 0.25 6.33 -8.93
CA LEU A 7 1.45 6.91 -8.33
C LEU A 7 1.07 7.95 -7.26
N GLY A 8 1.64 7.84 -6.06
CA GLY A 8 1.35 8.70 -4.92
C GLY A 8 0.12 8.31 -4.10
N GLU A 9 -0.66 7.29 -4.49
CA GLU A 9 -1.79 6.79 -3.68
C GLU A 9 -1.31 5.89 -2.53
N GLU A 10 -2.13 5.81 -1.48
CA GLU A 10 -1.93 4.90 -0.36
C GLU A 10 -2.65 3.58 -0.59
N VAL A 11 -1.98 2.48 -0.23
CA VAL A 11 -2.50 1.12 -0.21
C VAL A 11 -2.50 0.62 1.23
N GLU A 12 -3.61 0.04 1.67
CA GLU A 12 -3.69 -0.64 2.97
C GLU A 12 -3.33 -2.12 2.81
N TYR A 13 -2.33 -2.56 3.58
CA TYR A 13 -1.90 -3.95 3.69
C TYR A 13 -2.46 -4.55 4.99
N ARG A 14 -2.91 -5.80 4.89
CA ARG A 14 -3.45 -6.57 6.01
C ARG A 14 -2.82 -7.96 6.01
N ILE A 15 -2.03 -8.23 7.04
CA ILE A 15 -1.41 -9.54 7.27
C ILE A 15 -2.29 -10.27 8.28
N SER A 16 -3.00 -11.31 7.84
CA SER A 16 -3.83 -12.16 8.69
C SER A 16 -3.12 -13.46 9.03
N PHE A 17 -3.21 -13.90 10.28
CA PHE A 17 -2.67 -15.16 10.74
C PHE A 17 -3.54 -15.79 11.84
N LYS A 18 -3.51 -17.12 11.93
CA LYS A 18 -4.19 -17.89 12.97
C LYS A 18 -3.46 -19.21 13.22
N ASN A 19 -3.57 -19.72 14.43
CA ASN A 19 -3.22 -21.10 14.71
C ASN A 19 -4.30 -22.02 14.10
N THR A 20 -3.87 -23.06 13.38
CA THR A 20 -4.76 -23.98 12.67
C THR A 20 -4.98 -25.30 13.42
N VAL A 21 -4.23 -25.54 14.50
CA VAL A 21 -4.30 -26.78 15.28
C VAL A 21 -5.07 -26.53 16.57
N GLU A 22 -6.22 -27.22 16.72
CA GLU A 22 -7.02 -27.18 17.94
C GLU A 22 -6.20 -27.73 19.14
N ASN A 23 -6.20 -27.00 20.26
CA ASN A 23 -5.33 -27.25 21.42
C ASN A 23 -3.82 -27.23 21.08
N GLY A 24 -3.45 -26.74 19.90
CA GLY A 24 -2.07 -26.48 19.50
C GLY A 24 -1.53 -25.25 20.22
N LYS A 25 -0.20 -25.18 20.35
CA LYS A 25 0.50 -24.08 21.00
C LYS A 25 1.56 -23.49 20.07
N LEU A 26 1.40 -22.20 19.77
CA LEU A 26 2.44 -21.35 19.20
C LEU A 26 3.13 -20.64 20.35
N ALA A 27 4.41 -20.91 20.59
CA ALA A 27 5.13 -20.35 21.74
C ALA A 27 5.45 -18.85 21.56
N GLU A 28 5.81 -18.48 20.34
CA GLU A 28 6.05 -17.10 19.90
C GLU A 28 5.71 -17.05 18.42
N VAL A 29 5.16 -15.92 17.96
CA VAL A 29 4.97 -15.67 16.52
C VAL A 29 5.60 -14.34 16.18
N THR A 30 6.54 -14.35 15.23
CA THR A 30 7.18 -13.16 14.70
C THR A 30 6.76 -12.92 13.26
N ILE A 31 6.20 -11.74 12.99
CA ILE A 31 5.81 -11.27 11.67
C ILE A 31 6.84 -10.25 11.20
N LYS A 32 7.35 -10.45 9.98
CA LYS A 32 8.30 -9.54 9.32
C LYS A 32 7.82 -9.28 7.91
N ASP A 33 7.56 -8.02 7.59
CA ASP A 33 7.24 -7.56 6.24
C ASP A 33 8.28 -6.51 5.83
N ASP A 34 8.96 -6.75 4.72
CA ASP A 34 10.01 -5.87 4.20
C ASP A 34 9.45 -5.08 3.03
N LEU A 35 9.19 -3.79 3.24
CA LEU A 35 8.57 -2.98 2.21
C LEU A 35 9.50 -2.90 0.98
N PRO A 36 9.03 -3.34 -0.19
CA PRO A 36 9.83 -3.33 -1.41
C PRO A 36 10.10 -1.90 -1.86
N ASN A 37 11.10 -1.74 -2.73
CA ASN A 37 11.30 -0.48 -3.41
C ASN A 37 10.05 -0.12 -4.24
N GLY A 38 9.69 1.16 -4.25
CA GLY A 38 8.44 1.64 -4.83
C GLY A 38 7.33 1.92 -3.82
N LEU A 39 7.49 1.45 -2.57
CA LEU A 39 6.60 1.77 -1.46
C LEU A 39 7.30 2.60 -0.38
N GLU A 40 6.53 3.44 0.29
CA GLU A 40 6.94 4.20 1.47
C GLU A 40 5.93 3.98 2.59
N TYR A 41 6.39 3.64 3.79
CA TYR A 41 5.50 3.45 4.93
C TYR A 41 4.77 4.75 5.30
N VAL A 42 3.45 4.67 5.48
CA VAL A 42 2.66 5.80 5.99
C VAL A 42 2.73 5.79 7.51
N LYS A 43 3.34 6.83 8.09
CA LYS A 43 3.52 6.98 9.53
C LYS A 43 2.19 6.88 10.29
N ASP A 44 2.24 6.27 11.47
CA ASP A 44 1.11 6.14 12.40
C ASP A 44 -0.05 5.28 11.86
N SER A 45 0.15 4.57 10.74
CA SER A 45 -0.85 3.67 10.15
C SER A 45 -0.83 2.25 10.72
N LEU A 46 0.25 1.87 11.42
CA LEU A 46 0.46 0.52 11.91
C LEU A 46 -0.41 0.23 13.13
N ARG A 47 -1.23 -0.81 13.04
CA ARG A 47 -2.12 -1.26 14.13
C ARG A 47 -2.27 -2.78 14.11
N ALA A 48 -2.54 -3.35 15.29
CA ALA A 48 -2.94 -4.73 15.44
C ALA A 48 -4.46 -4.80 15.63
N GLU A 49 -5.09 -5.80 15.02
CA GLU A 49 -6.52 -6.07 15.11
C GLU A 49 -6.73 -7.55 15.43
N GLY A 50 -7.83 -7.89 16.11
CA GLY A 50 -8.19 -9.26 16.45
C GLY A 50 -8.29 -9.53 17.94
N THR A 51 -8.31 -10.81 18.31
CA THR A 51 -8.40 -11.25 19.71
C THR A 51 -7.05 -11.20 20.41
N LYS A 52 -7.09 -11.00 21.74
CA LYS A 52 -5.89 -11.07 22.58
C LYS A 52 -5.18 -12.41 22.43
N PRO A 53 -3.85 -12.48 22.60
CA PRO A 53 -2.98 -11.41 23.07
C PRO A 53 -2.67 -10.35 22.00
N ASP A 54 -2.43 -9.13 22.46
CA ASP A 54 -1.83 -8.07 21.65
C ASP A 54 -0.33 -8.33 21.44
N PRO A 55 0.29 -7.78 20.38
CA PRO A 55 1.71 -7.95 20.16
C PRO A 55 2.53 -7.29 21.27
N VAL A 56 3.56 -7.97 21.76
CA VAL A 56 4.54 -7.44 22.72
C VAL A 56 5.54 -6.49 22.06
N GLU A 57 5.69 -6.58 20.74
CA GLU A 57 6.49 -5.68 19.92
C GLU A 57 5.72 -5.38 18.64
N LEU A 58 5.50 -4.10 18.33
CA LEU A 58 4.86 -3.65 17.09
C LEU A 58 5.54 -2.37 16.63
N LYS A 59 6.36 -2.45 15.57
CA LYS A 59 7.15 -1.30 15.11
C LYS A 59 7.51 -1.39 13.64
N VAL A 60 7.86 -0.24 13.07
CA VAL A 60 8.52 -0.15 11.77
C VAL A 60 9.96 0.28 11.98
N LYS A 61 10.92 -0.45 11.41
CA LYS A 61 12.34 -0.11 11.46
C LYS A 61 12.98 -0.38 10.10
N ASP A 62 13.67 0.61 9.54
CA ASP A 62 14.40 0.49 8.27
C ASP A 62 13.50 -0.01 7.11
N GLY A 63 12.25 0.46 7.03
CA GLY A 63 11.27 0.01 6.03
C GLY A 63 10.63 -1.36 6.32
N LYS A 64 11.02 -2.03 7.43
CA LYS A 64 10.48 -3.33 7.81
C LYS A 64 9.42 -3.19 8.89
N VAL A 65 8.24 -3.73 8.66
CA VAL A 65 7.20 -3.91 9.68
C VAL A 65 7.53 -5.16 10.47
N ILE A 66 7.61 -5.01 11.80
CA ILE A 66 7.94 -6.11 12.72
C ILE A 66 6.84 -6.15 13.78
N ALA A 67 6.19 -7.31 13.90
CA ALA A 67 5.30 -7.62 15.02
C ALA A 67 5.73 -8.91 15.71
N LYS A 68 5.69 -8.94 17.03
CA LYS A 68 5.89 -10.16 17.82
C LYS A 68 4.73 -10.39 18.76
N TYR A 69 4.19 -11.60 18.67
CA TYR A 69 3.15 -12.07 19.56
C TYR A 69 3.74 -13.07 20.55
N PRO A 70 3.26 -13.04 21.81
CA PRO A 70 3.60 -14.05 22.79
C PRO A 70 2.88 -15.37 22.45
N GLU A 71 2.75 -16.24 23.44
CA GLU A 71 2.07 -17.52 23.31
C GLU A 71 0.61 -17.37 22.82
N ILE A 72 0.24 -18.17 21.81
CA ILE A 72 -1.11 -18.29 21.26
C ILE A 72 -1.53 -19.77 21.30
N THR A 73 -2.69 -20.04 21.91
CA THR A 73 -3.24 -21.40 22.07
C THR A 73 -4.64 -21.58 21.48
N ASP A 74 -5.36 -20.48 21.23
CA ASP A 74 -6.63 -20.52 20.51
C ASP A 74 -6.42 -20.64 18.99
N THR A 75 -7.52 -20.67 18.24
CA THR A 75 -7.55 -20.72 16.78
C THR A 75 -8.13 -19.44 16.15
N GLU A 76 -8.22 -18.37 16.95
CA GLU A 76 -8.79 -17.09 16.53
C GLU A 76 -7.85 -16.33 15.59
N GLU A 77 -8.44 -15.57 14.67
CA GLU A 77 -7.69 -14.79 13.70
C GLU A 77 -7.21 -13.46 14.27
N ARG A 78 -5.97 -13.11 13.93
CA ARG A 78 -5.34 -11.83 14.24
C ARG A 78 -4.81 -11.20 12.97
N SER A 79 -4.76 -9.87 12.95
CA SER A 79 -4.25 -9.13 11.81
C SER A 79 -3.30 -8.01 12.23
N ILE A 80 -2.27 -7.78 11.42
CA ILE A 80 -1.50 -6.53 11.41
C ILE A 80 -1.91 -5.72 10.20
N VAL A 81 -2.27 -4.45 10.41
CA VAL A 81 -2.70 -3.54 9.35
C VAL A 81 -1.75 -2.35 9.31
N PHE A 82 -1.33 -1.98 8.11
CA PHE A 82 -0.54 -0.77 7.87
C PHE A 82 -0.81 -0.22 6.48
N LYS A 83 -0.46 1.04 6.26
CA LYS A 83 -0.55 1.67 4.94
C LYS A 83 0.83 1.94 4.37
N ALA A 84 0.95 1.82 3.06
CA ALA A 84 2.11 2.23 2.31
C ALA A 84 1.69 3.09 1.12
N LYS A 85 2.45 4.14 0.85
CA LYS A 85 2.26 5.04 -0.28
C LYS A 85 3.12 4.58 -1.46
N VAL A 86 2.54 4.56 -2.65
CA VAL A 86 3.29 4.30 -3.89
C VAL A 86 4.15 5.52 -4.20
N LYS A 87 5.46 5.32 -4.35
CA LYS A 87 6.42 6.37 -4.69
C LYS A 87 6.10 6.97 -6.05
N GLU A 88 6.26 8.29 -6.19
CA GLU A 88 5.91 8.97 -7.45
C GLU A 88 6.87 8.66 -8.59
N GLU A 89 8.11 8.32 -8.24
CA GLU A 89 9.19 7.97 -9.17
C GLU A 89 9.18 6.50 -9.59
N PHE A 90 8.25 5.68 -9.08
CA PHE A 90 8.16 4.29 -9.47
C PHE A 90 7.71 4.13 -10.93
N LYS A 91 8.19 3.07 -11.58
CA LYS A 91 7.87 2.82 -12.99
C LYS A 91 6.46 2.23 -13.12
N VAL A 92 5.59 2.97 -13.81
CA VAL A 92 4.22 2.52 -14.11
C VAL A 92 4.23 1.26 -14.96
N GLY A 93 3.30 0.34 -14.67
CA GLY A 93 3.17 -0.93 -15.35
C GLY A 93 4.15 -2.02 -14.89
N GLU A 94 5.08 -1.71 -13.98
CA GLU A 94 5.86 -2.74 -13.27
C GLU A 94 5.14 -3.15 -11.98
N GLY A 95 5.18 -4.44 -11.67
CA GLY A 95 4.59 -4.97 -10.44
C GLY A 95 5.48 -4.71 -9.23
N ILE A 96 4.89 -4.25 -8.13
CA ILE A 96 5.53 -4.18 -6.82
C ILE A 96 5.07 -5.38 -6.01
N VAL A 97 6.00 -6.28 -5.68
CA VAL A 97 5.75 -7.48 -4.87
C VAL A 97 6.08 -7.19 -3.42
N ASN A 98 5.07 -7.19 -2.55
CA ASN A 98 5.24 -7.08 -1.10
C ASN A 98 5.19 -8.47 -0.47
N LYS A 99 6.19 -8.81 0.37
CA LYS A 99 6.34 -10.14 0.96
C LYS A 99 6.42 -10.10 2.47
N VAL A 100 5.63 -10.97 3.11
CA VAL A 100 5.63 -11.19 4.55
C VAL A 100 6.19 -12.57 4.89
N VAL A 101 6.89 -12.65 6.02
CA VAL A 101 7.33 -13.87 6.68
C VAL A 101 6.66 -13.94 8.06
N VAL A 102 5.99 -15.05 8.34
CA VAL A 102 5.39 -15.39 9.63
C VAL A 102 6.17 -16.57 10.19
N ASP A 103 6.91 -16.33 11.26
CA ASP A 103 7.83 -17.27 11.89
C ASP A 103 7.27 -17.70 13.25
N ASP A 104 6.99 -19.00 13.41
CA ASP A 104 6.50 -19.61 14.64
C ASP A 104 7.59 -20.40 15.39
N THR A 105 8.86 -20.19 15.05
CA THR A 105 10.06 -20.90 15.53
C THR A 105 10.24 -22.34 15.04
N LYS A 106 9.25 -22.91 14.34
CA LYS A 106 9.28 -24.30 13.85
C LYS A 106 9.25 -24.37 12.33
N ASP A 107 8.26 -23.73 11.72
CA ASP A 107 8.01 -23.75 10.28
C ASP A 107 7.57 -22.35 9.79
N PRO A 108 8.53 -21.48 9.46
CA PRO A 108 8.22 -20.14 8.99
C PRO A 108 7.50 -20.19 7.64
N THR A 109 6.35 -19.55 7.57
CA THR A 109 5.54 -19.43 6.36
C THR A 109 5.75 -18.07 5.71
N THR A 110 5.67 -18.01 4.38
CA THR A 110 5.73 -16.74 3.64
C THR A 110 4.50 -16.53 2.78
N SER A 111 4.09 -15.28 2.62
CA SER A 111 3.02 -14.88 1.71
C SER A 111 3.42 -13.60 0.98
N GLU A 112 2.92 -13.40 -0.22
CA GLU A 112 3.20 -12.21 -1.02
C GLU A 112 1.97 -11.75 -1.79
N VAL A 113 1.92 -10.46 -2.06
CA VAL A 113 0.89 -9.83 -2.88
C VAL A 113 1.54 -8.82 -3.82
N THR A 114 0.97 -8.67 -5.01
CA THR A 114 1.48 -7.77 -6.05
C THR A 114 0.48 -6.66 -6.32
N ILE A 115 0.96 -5.43 -6.40
CA ILE A 115 0.21 -4.28 -6.93
C ILE A 115 0.87 -3.81 -8.23
N THR A 116 0.10 -3.23 -9.14
CA THR A 116 0.62 -2.68 -10.41
C THR A 116 0.25 -1.21 -10.51
N PRO A 117 1.17 -0.28 -10.19
CA PRO A 117 0.84 1.14 -10.19
C PRO A 117 0.47 1.69 -11.56
N GLU A 118 -0.48 2.62 -11.59
CA GLU A 118 -0.95 3.35 -12.77
C GLU A 118 -0.58 4.84 -12.75
N TYR A 119 -0.71 5.50 -13.90
CA TYR A 119 -0.54 6.94 -13.99
C TYR A 119 -1.62 7.70 -13.20
N LYS A 120 -1.24 8.87 -12.67
CA LYS A 120 -2.20 9.87 -12.18
C LYS A 120 -3.10 10.34 -13.33
N ASP A 121 -4.31 10.80 -13.01
CA ASP A 121 -5.20 11.35 -14.01
C ASP A 121 -4.60 12.60 -14.67
N GLY A 122 -4.53 12.57 -16.00
CA GLY A 122 -4.17 13.73 -16.79
C GLY A 122 -5.24 14.82 -16.70
N LYS A 123 -4.83 16.08 -16.84
CA LYS A 123 -5.74 17.23 -16.98
C LYS A 123 -5.42 17.95 -18.27
N LEU A 124 -6.42 18.08 -19.14
CA LEU A 124 -6.30 18.86 -20.37
C LEU A 124 -6.75 20.30 -20.11
N LYS A 125 -5.92 21.26 -20.47
CA LYS A 125 -6.28 22.67 -20.53
C LYS A 125 -6.14 23.13 -21.98
N ALA A 126 -7.18 23.76 -22.51
CA ALA A 126 -7.18 24.33 -23.85
C ALA A 126 -7.75 25.74 -23.78
N GLU A 127 -7.11 26.68 -24.45
CA GLU A 127 -7.57 28.07 -24.51
C GLU A 127 -7.81 28.48 -25.97
N LYS A 128 -8.97 29.09 -26.23
CA LYS A 128 -9.31 29.64 -27.55
C LYS A 128 -9.10 31.15 -27.52
N PHE A 129 -8.16 31.60 -28.32
CA PHE A 129 -7.87 33.02 -28.53
C PHE A 129 -8.52 33.50 -29.81
N VAL A 130 -8.99 34.75 -29.77
CA VAL A 130 -9.41 35.50 -30.95
C VAL A 130 -8.61 36.78 -30.99
N ASN A 131 -8.00 37.10 -32.13
CA ASN A 131 -7.16 38.28 -32.29
C ASN A 131 -7.96 39.59 -32.17
N ASN A 132 -9.25 39.57 -32.54
CA ASN A 132 -10.15 40.70 -32.44
C ASN A 132 -11.56 40.27 -31.98
N LYS A 133 -11.98 40.71 -30.78
CA LYS A 133 -13.29 40.36 -30.19
C LYS A 133 -14.47 41.16 -30.77
N LYS A 134 -14.21 42.26 -31.50
CA LYS A 134 -15.23 43.13 -32.09
C LYS A 134 -14.76 43.64 -33.47
N PRO A 135 -14.69 42.76 -34.49
CA PRO A 135 -14.31 43.17 -35.83
C PRO A 135 -15.35 44.10 -36.45
N LYS A 136 -14.90 45.01 -37.31
CA LYS A 136 -15.77 45.78 -38.21
C LYS A 136 -16.15 44.93 -39.43
N LEU A 137 -17.19 45.37 -40.16
CA LEU A 137 -17.65 44.68 -41.37
C LEU A 137 -16.53 44.66 -42.43
N GLY A 138 -16.11 43.47 -42.84
CA GLY A 138 -15.01 43.25 -43.78
C GLY A 138 -13.64 43.01 -43.14
N GLU A 139 -13.50 43.07 -41.82
CA GLU A 139 -12.26 42.69 -41.13
C GLU A 139 -12.15 41.18 -40.96
N GLU A 140 -10.95 40.64 -41.20
CA GLU A 140 -10.63 39.24 -40.92
C GLU A 140 -10.34 39.03 -39.43
N VAL A 141 -10.77 37.87 -38.93
CA VAL A 141 -10.55 37.45 -37.54
C VAL A 141 -9.84 36.11 -37.55
N GLU A 142 -8.73 36.04 -36.81
CA GLU A 142 -7.99 34.82 -36.60
C GLU A 142 -8.31 34.23 -35.23
N TYR A 143 -8.56 32.92 -35.22
CA TYR A 143 -8.71 32.15 -34.01
C TYR A 143 -7.51 31.23 -33.83
N ARG A 144 -6.97 31.19 -32.62
CA ARG A 144 -5.90 30.26 -32.26
C ARG A 144 -6.35 29.36 -31.12
N ILE A 145 -6.05 28.07 -31.22
CA ILE A 145 -6.21 27.09 -30.15
C ILE A 145 -4.80 26.75 -29.68
N SER A 146 -4.58 26.79 -28.36
CA SER A 146 -3.30 26.47 -27.71
C SER A 146 -3.52 25.64 -26.46
#